data_AF-Q0FH95-F1
#
_entry.id   AF-Q0FH95-F1
#
_cell.length_a   1.000
_cell.length_b   1.000
_cell.length_c   1.000
_cell.angle_alpha   90.00
_cell.angle_beta   90.00
_cell.angle_gamma   90.00
#
_symmetry.space_group_name_H-M   'P 1'
#
loop_
_entity.id
_entity.type
_entity.pdbx_description
1 polymer ?
#
loop_
_entity_poly.entity_id
_entity_poly.type
_entity_poly.pdbx_seq_one_letter_code
_entity_poly.pdbx_strand_id
1 'polypeptide(L)'
;MPTETQFSPSATLVSGTEWLVETAPSERVRVFCAPGNSTQATAIALANVGDISEAQQAELIQRDRKAALHAHRDRLIAAGTTVVVTGIGDVPLRGSPFDQTVMLSLLQRGAARVAASDTTADILFRDDDNTDHLLTGEQAVELAEAGMAWVQAVMQSSWAIKDAGDIPEDFDDTVYWSS
;
A
#
# COMPACT_ATOMS: atom_id res chain seq x y z
N MET A 1 -41.59 -13.17 4.54
CA MET A 1 -40.22 -13.57 4.17
C MET A 1 -40.27 -14.06 2.74
N PRO A 2 -39.56 -13.45 1.77
CA PRO A 2 -39.55 -14.01 0.43
C PRO A 2 -38.70 -15.29 0.44
N THR A 3 -39.27 -16.36 -0.09
CA THR A 3 -38.61 -17.65 -0.29
C THR A 3 -37.64 -17.48 -1.45
N GLU A 4 -36.35 -17.34 -1.15
CA GLU A 4 -35.30 -17.34 -2.17
C GLU A 4 -35.30 -18.73 -2.83
N THR A 5 -35.73 -18.78 -4.08
CA THR A 5 -35.81 -20.04 -4.83
C THR A 5 -34.41 -20.40 -5.28
N GLN A 6 -33.81 -21.39 -4.64
CA GLN A 6 -32.47 -21.86 -4.98
C GLN A 6 -32.49 -22.46 -6.40
N PHE A 7 -31.87 -21.75 -7.36
CA PHE A 7 -31.71 -22.23 -8.72
C PHE A 7 -30.54 -23.23 -8.77
N SER A 8 -30.80 -24.44 -9.27
CA SER A 8 -29.76 -25.44 -9.49
C SER A 8 -29.31 -25.37 -10.96
N PRO A 9 -28.04 -25.06 -11.24
CA PRO A 9 -27.56 -25.00 -12.62
C PRO A 9 -27.72 -26.34 -13.33
N SER A 10 -28.01 -26.29 -14.62
CA SER A 10 -28.17 -27.48 -15.46
C SER A 10 -27.30 -27.37 -16.70
N ALA A 11 -26.88 -28.50 -17.26
CA ALA A 11 -26.14 -28.51 -18.51
C ALA A 11 -26.68 -29.58 -19.45
N THR A 12 -26.81 -29.21 -20.73
CA THR A 12 -27.33 -30.07 -21.80
C THR A 12 -26.26 -30.21 -22.87
N LEU A 13 -25.94 -31.44 -23.27
CA LEU A 13 -25.00 -31.69 -24.36
C LEU A 13 -25.64 -31.27 -25.69
N VAL A 14 -24.99 -30.35 -26.42
CA VAL A 14 -25.45 -29.84 -27.73
C VAL A 14 -24.82 -30.64 -28.86
N SER A 15 -23.51 -30.88 -28.77
CA SER A 15 -22.74 -31.66 -29.73
C SER A 15 -21.52 -32.28 -29.03
N GLY A 16 -20.81 -33.23 -29.67
CA GLY A 16 -19.86 -34.13 -28.99
C GLY A 16 -18.88 -33.53 -27.97
N THR A 17 -18.51 -32.25 -28.12
CA THR A 17 -17.68 -31.50 -27.17
C THR A 17 -18.32 -30.22 -26.64
N GLU A 18 -19.54 -29.87 -27.06
CA GLU A 18 -20.24 -28.63 -26.73
C GLU A 18 -21.39 -28.88 -25.76
N TRP A 19 -21.38 -28.15 -24.64
CA TRP A 19 -22.42 -28.15 -23.63
C TRP A 19 -23.07 -26.76 -23.56
N LEU A 20 -24.39 -26.73 -23.41
CA LEU A 20 -25.14 -25.53 -23.06
C LEU A 20 -25.43 -25.58 -21.56
N VAL A 21 -24.86 -24.65 -20.80
CA VAL A 21 -25.02 -24.55 -19.35
C VAL A 21 -25.98 -23.39 -19.05
N GLU A 22 -27.02 -23.66 -18.27
CA GLU A 22 -27.95 -22.64 -17.77
C GLU A 22 -27.51 -22.24 -16.36
N THR A 23 -26.95 -21.03 -16.24
CA THR A 23 -26.38 -20.47 -15.00
C THR A 23 -27.42 -19.64 -14.22
N ALA A 24 -28.43 -19.11 -14.92
CA ALA A 24 -29.60 -18.43 -14.35
C ALA A 24 -30.82 -18.60 -15.29
N PRO A 25 -32.07 -18.33 -14.84
CA PRO A 25 -33.29 -18.53 -15.64
C PRO A 25 -33.35 -17.81 -17.01
N SER A 26 -32.45 -16.86 -17.26
CA SER A 26 -32.36 -16.11 -18.53
C SER A 26 -30.97 -16.13 -19.16
N GLU A 27 -30.05 -16.92 -18.62
CA GLU A 27 -28.64 -16.92 -19.04
C GLU A 27 -28.17 -18.32 -19.43
N ARG A 28 -27.55 -18.43 -20.61
CA ARG A 28 -27.02 -19.68 -21.14
C ARG A 28 -25.63 -19.47 -21.71
N VAL A 29 -24.66 -20.21 -21.15
CA VAL A 29 -23.26 -20.17 -21.57
C VAL A 29 -22.94 -21.43 -22.36
N ARG A 30 -22.24 -21.28 -23.49
CA ARG A 30 -21.71 -22.42 -24.26
C ARG A 30 -20.32 -22.77 -23.75
N VAL A 31 -20.12 -24.03 -23.38
CA VAL A 31 -18.84 -24.54 -22.89
C VAL A 31 -18.36 -25.65 -23.82
N PHE A 32 -17.12 -25.53 -24.29
CA PHE A 32 -16.47 -26.55 -25.10
C PHE A 32 -15.48 -27.35 -24.24
N CYS A 33 -15.77 -28.63 -24.03
CA CYS A 33 -14.90 -29.54 -23.29
C CYS A 33 -14.01 -30.34 -24.25
N ALA A 34 -12.74 -30.52 -23.91
CA ALA A 34 -11.83 -31.34 -24.70
C ALA A 34 -12.31 -32.81 -24.81
N PRO A 35 -12.04 -33.51 -25.92
CA PRO A 35 -12.38 -34.92 -26.06
C PRO A 35 -11.79 -35.75 -24.91
N GLY A 36 -12.64 -36.48 -24.19
CA GLY A 36 -12.24 -37.27 -23.01
C GLY A 36 -12.45 -36.59 -21.65
N ASN A 37 -12.82 -35.31 -21.60
CA ASN A 37 -13.20 -34.59 -20.37
C ASN A 37 -14.62 -33.99 -20.43
N SER A 38 -15.49 -34.60 -21.24
CA SER A 38 -16.84 -34.10 -21.58
C SER A 38 -17.90 -34.39 -20.51
N THR A 39 -17.56 -34.35 -19.21
CA THR A 39 -18.57 -34.60 -18.17
C THR A 39 -19.39 -33.35 -17.89
N GLN A 40 -20.67 -33.55 -17.54
CA GLN A 40 -21.57 -32.48 -17.09
C GLN A 40 -20.95 -31.64 -15.96
N ALA A 41 -20.26 -32.29 -15.01
CA ALA A 41 -19.59 -31.61 -13.90
C ALA A 41 -18.43 -30.71 -14.37
N THR A 42 -17.62 -31.17 -15.33
CA THR A 42 -16.55 -30.36 -15.94
C THR A 42 -17.13 -29.15 -16.68
N ALA A 43 -18.23 -29.33 -17.44
CA ALA A 43 -18.87 -28.25 -18.17
C ALA A 43 -19.45 -27.17 -17.24
N ILE A 44 -20.13 -27.60 -16.17
CA ILE A 44 -20.67 -26.68 -15.14
C ILE A 44 -19.53 -25.96 -14.42
N ALA A 45 -18.45 -26.65 -14.06
CA ALA A 45 -17.30 -26.03 -13.43
C ALA A 45 -16.62 -24.99 -14.33
N LEU A 46 -16.45 -25.28 -15.63
CA LEU A 46 -15.85 -24.35 -16.60
C LEU A 46 -16.73 -23.12 -16.87
N ALA A 47 -18.05 -23.28 -16.93
CA ALA A 47 -18.97 -22.13 -16.98
C ALA A 47 -18.83 -21.27 -15.72
N ASN A 48 -18.75 -21.90 -14.55
CA ASN A 48 -18.61 -21.20 -13.27
C ASN A 48 -17.23 -20.56 -13.07
N VAL A 49 -16.19 -21.02 -13.76
CA VAL A 49 -14.86 -20.39 -13.79
C VAL A 49 -14.88 -19.09 -14.61
N GLY A 50 -15.89 -18.88 -15.47
CA GLY A 50 -16.02 -17.72 -16.35
C GLY A 50 -16.62 -16.47 -15.70
N ASP A 51 -17.40 -16.59 -14.63
CA ASP A 51 -18.09 -15.48 -13.99
C ASP A 51 -17.60 -15.30 -12.55
N ILE A 52 -16.48 -14.60 -12.39
CA ILE A 52 -16.24 -13.91 -11.12
C ILE A 52 -17.37 -12.90 -10.96
N SER A 53 -18.17 -13.08 -9.91
CA SER A 53 -19.25 -12.16 -9.57
C SER A 53 -18.71 -10.74 -9.40
N GLU A 54 -19.57 -9.74 -9.59
CA GLU A 54 -19.20 -8.33 -9.40
C GLU A 54 -18.57 -8.07 -8.02
N ALA A 55 -19.04 -8.79 -6.99
CA ALA A 55 -18.47 -8.73 -5.65
C ALA A 55 -17.03 -9.26 -5.59
N GLN A 56 -16.72 -10.37 -6.27
CA GLN A 56 -15.36 -10.91 -6.36
C GLN A 56 -14.44 -9.99 -7.16
N GLN A 57 -14.96 -9.37 -8.22
CA GLN A 57 -14.21 -8.38 -8.99
C GLN A 57 -13.89 -7.14 -8.14
N ALA A 58 -14.85 -6.64 -7.37
CA ALA A 58 -14.64 -5.52 -6.45
C ALA A 58 -13.60 -5.85 -5.38
N GLU A 59 -13.62 -7.06 -4.82
CA GLU A 59 -12.64 -7.50 -3.83
C GLU A 59 -11.22 -7.56 -4.40
N LEU A 60 -11.05 -8.07 -5.63
CA LEU A 60 -9.76 -8.11 -6.31
C LEU A 60 -9.22 -6.71 -6.56
N ILE A 61 -10.07 -5.79 -7.04
CA ILE A 61 -9.71 -4.38 -7.22
C ILE A 61 -9.25 -3.77 -5.89
N GLN A 62 -9.99 -3.99 -4.81
CA GLN A 62 -9.63 -3.46 -3.49
C GLN A 62 -8.33 -4.07 -2.95
N ARG A 63 -8.08 -5.37 -3.19
CA ARG A 63 -6.81 -6.01 -2.82
C ARG A 63 -5.63 -5.36 -3.55
N ASP A 64 -5.77 -5.17 -4.86
CA ASP A 64 -4.69 -4.61 -5.68
C ASP A 64 -4.45 -3.13 -5.34
N ARG A 65 -5.50 -2.37 -5.05
CA ARG A 65 -5.40 -0.99 -4.53
C ARG A 65 -4.70 -0.93 -3.17
N LYS A 66 -4.98 -1.85 -2.26
CA LYS A 66 -4.26 -1.93 -0.97
C LYS A 66 -2.77 -2.15 -1.17
N ALA A 67 -2.38 -3.02 -2.10
CA ALA A 67 -0.97 -3.25 -2.43
C ALA A 67 -0.33 -2.00 -3.06
N ALA A 68 -1.03 -1.33 -3.98
CA ALA A 68 -0.58 -0.09 -4.62
C ALA A 68 -0.40 1.04 -3.61
N LEU A 69 -1.30 1.17 -2.63
CA LEU A 69 -1.20 2.13 -1.52
C LEU A 69 0.06 1.90 -0.68
N HIS A 70 0.39 0.64 -0.36
CA HIS A 70 1.62 0.33 0.38
C HIS A 70 2.85 0.70 -0.45
N ALA A 71 2.86 0.33 -1.73
CA ALA A 71 3.96 0.67 -2.64
C ALA A 71 4.12 2.19 -2.85
N HIS A 72 3.03 2.97 -2.80
CA HIS A 72 3.10 4.42 -2.88
C HIS A 72 3.68 5.04 -1.61
N ARG A 73 3.20 4.63 -0.43
CA ARG A 73 3.76 5.04 0.86
C ARG A 73 5.26 4.77 0.93
N ASP A 74 5.68 3.57 0.53
CA ASP A 74 7.09 3.18 0.55
C ASP A 74 7.92 4.02 -0.44
N ARG A 75 7.34 4.41 -1.58
CA ARG A 75 7.95 5.36 -2.54
C ARG A 75 8.14 6.74 -1.94
N LEU A 76 7.16 7.28 -1.23
CA LEU A 76 7.30 8.60 -0.57
C LEU A 76 8.40 8.58 0.49
N ILE A 77 8.41 7.55 1.34
CA ILE A 77 9.44 7.36 2.37
C ILE A 77 10.84 7.24 1.75
N ALA A 78 10.96 6.55 0.60
CA ALA A 78 12.22 6.42 -0.12
C ALA A 78 12.65 7.71 -0.84
N ALA A 79 11.69 8.50 -1.35
CA ALA A 79 11.96 9.78 -2.00
C ALA A 79 12.51 10.83 -1.01
N GLY A 80 12.15 10.71 0.27
CA GLY A 80 12.65 11.59 1.30
C GLY A 80 11.87 12.90 1.42
N THR A 81 12.38 13.78 2.27
CA THR A 81 11.86 15.14 2.50
C THR A 81 13.00 16.09 2.78
N THR A 82 12.71 17.39 2.80
CA THR A 82 13.65 18.41 3.29
C THR A 82 13.09 18.99 4.59
N VAL A 83 13.90 18.97 5.63
CA VAL A 83 13.56 19.59 6.92
C VAL A 83 14.40 20.83 7.14
N VAL A 84 13.83 21.85 7.78
CA VAL A 84 14.58 23.05 8.15
C VAL A 84 15.14 22.87 9.56
N VAL A 85 16.46 23.02 9.72
CA VAL A 85 17.13 22.95 11.02
C VAL A 85 17.67 24.32 11.40
N THR A 86 17.43 24.73 12.64
CA THR A 86 17.82 26.03 13.15
C THR A 86 19.34 26.24 13.05
N GLY A 87 19.75 27.31 12.37
CA GLY A 87 21.16 27.67 12.18
C GLY A 87 21.88 26.89 11.06
N ILE A 88 21.22 25.94 10.40
CA ILE A 88 21.76 25.20 9.24
C ILE A 88 20.97 25.54 7.99
N GLY A 89 19.63 25.55 8.08
CA GLY A 89 18.72 25.71 6.95
C GLY A 89 18.16 24.38 6.49
N ASP A 90 17.97 24.25 5.18
CA ASP A 90 17.37 23.07 4.55
C ASP A 90 18.33 21.87 4.61
N VAL A 91 17.85 20.76 5.16
CA VAL A 91 18.59 19.49 5.24
C VAL A 91 17.75 18.38 4.62
N PRO A 92 18.17 17.82 3.47
CA PRO A 92 17.46 16.73 2.81
C PRO A 92 17.69 15.39 3.56
N LEU A 93 16.61 14.67 3.80
CA LEU A 93 16.57 13.41 4.55
C LEU A 93 15.86 12.32 3.75
N ARG A 94 16.37 11.10 3.86
CA ARG A 94 15.65 9.89 3.43
C ARG A 94 14.98 9.21 4.63
N GLY A 95 13.91 8.46 4.35
CA GLY A 95 13.15 7.74 5.37
C GLY A 95 13.44 6.24 5.42
N SER A 96 14.51 5.74 4.79
CA SER A 96 14.77 4.30 4.76
C SER A 96 14.94 3.73 6.17
N PRO A 97 14.79 2.40 6.39
CA PRO A 97 15.01 1.80 7.70
C PRO A 97 16.40 2.09 8.28
N PHE A 98 17.40 2.22 7.41
CA PHE A 98 18.74 2.64 7.81
C PHE A 98 18.74 4.08 8.32
N ASP A 99 18.14 5.01 7.58
CA ASP A 99 18.07 6.43 7.95
C ASP A 99 17.27 6.63 9.25
N GLN A 100 16.20 5.87 9.47
CA GLN A 100 15.46 5.87 10.73
C GLN A 100 16.33 5.45 11.92
N THR A 101 17.24 4.50 11.71
CA THR A 101 18.22 4.09 12.74
C THR A 101 19.25 5.20 12.99
N VAL A 102 19.71 5.88 11.92
CA VAL A 102 20.61 7.04 12.03
C VAL A 102 19.94 8.17 12.81
N MET A 103 18.69 8.52 12.48
CA MET A 103 17.91 9.54 13.19
C MET A 103 17.73 9.19 14.67
N LEU A 104 17.40 7.93 15.00
CA LEU A 104 17.32 7.49 16.39
C LEU A 104 18.66 7.64 17.12
N SER A 105 19.78 7.32 16.47
CA SER A 105 21.12 7.52 17.03
C SER A 105 21.46 8.99 17.25
N LEU A 106 21.10 9.87 16.30
CA LEU A 106 21.26 11.31 16.42
C LEU A 106 20.46 11.87 17.58
N LEU A 107 19.20 11.46 17.72
CA LEU A 107 18.35 11.87 18.85
C LEU A 107 18.98 11.49 20.19
N GLN A 108 19.45 10.24 20.33
CA GLN A 108 20.10 9.78 21.57
C GLN A 108 21.37 10.56 21.90
N ARG A 109 22.24 10.77 20.90
CA ARG A 109 23.50 11.53 21.08
C ARG A 109 23.23 13.01 21.37
N GLY A 110 22.29 13.60 20.65
CA GLY A 110 21.88 14.99 20.81
C GLY A 110 21.29 15.24 22.19
N ALA A 111 20.34 14.41 22.63
CA ALA A 111 19.75 14.49 23.96
C ALA A 111 20.79 14.37 25.08
N ALA A 112 21.79 13.50 24.93
CA ALA A 112 22.88 13.37 25.89
C ALA A 112 23.74 14.66 25.99
N ARG A 113 24.02 15.33 24.87
CA ARG A 113 24.73 16.63 24.86
C ARG A 113 23.90 17.74 25.49
N VAL A 114 22.61 17.81 25.15
CA VAL A 114 21.66 18.76 25.75
C VAL A 114 21.61 18.59 27.27
N ALA A 115 21.49 17.36 27.76
CA ALA A 115 21.50 17.06 29.20
C ALA A 115 22.81 17.46 29.89
N ALA A 116 23.94 17.37 29.18
CA ALA A 116 25.25 17.81 29.65
C ALA A 116 25.48 19.34 29.51
N SER A 117 24.51 20.09 28.98
CA SER A 117 24.66 21.50 28.61
C SER A 117 25.84 21.76 27.66
N ASP A 118 26.16 20.78 26.81
CA ASP A 118 27.24 20.86 25.82
C ASP A 118 26.70 21.37 24.48
N THR A 119 27.18 22.54 24.09
CA THR A 119 26.77 23.23 22.86
C THR A 119 27.76 23.05 21.70
N THR A 120 28.73 22.14 21.84
CA THR A 120 29.74 21.91 20.80
C THR A 120 29.11 21.31 19.54
N ALA A 121 29.41 21.89 18.38
CA ALA A 121 28.98 21.39 17.07
C ALA A 121 29.98 20.36 16.52
N ASP A 122 29.90 19.11 16.99
CA ASP A 122 30.80 18.02 16.60
C ASP A 122 30.11 16.71 16.19
N ILE A 123 28.77 16.68 16.22
CA ILE A 123 28.00 15.52 15.78
C ILE A 123 27.94 15.55 14.26
N LEU A 124 28.78 14.75 13.61
CA LEU A 124 28.74 14.60 12.15
C LEU A 124 27.46 13.88 11.71
N PHE A 125 26.74 14.52 10.81
CA PHE A 125 25.65 13.96 10.02
C PHE A 125 25.91 14.22 8.53
N ARG A 126 25.60 13.26 7.67
CA ARG A 126 25.66 13.45 6.22
C ARG A 126 24.27 13.35 5.64
N ASP A 127 23.84 14.39 4.94
CA ASP A 127 22.51 14.47 4.35
C ASP A 127 22.41 13.69 3.02
N ASP A 128 21.23 13.72 2.41
CA ASP A 128 20.98 13.00 1.16
C ASP A 128 21.77 13.55 -0.04
N ASP A 129 22.05 14.84 -0.04
CA ASP A 129 22.87 15.51 -1.05
C ASP A 129 24.38 15.29 -0.81
N ASN A 130 24.73 14.39 0.12
CA ASN A 130 26.09 14.04 0.49
C ASN A 130 26.89 15.24 1.05
N THR A 131 26.18 16.17 1.70
CA THR A 131 26.76 17.29 2.45
C THR A 131 26.91 16.92 3.93
N ASP A 132 28.09 17.23 4.47
CA ASP A 132 28.39 17.03 5.89
C ASP A 132 27.94 18.22 6.74
N HIS A 133 27.19 17.91 7.79
CA HIS A 133 26.74 18.83 8.81
C HIS A 133 27.40 18.49 10.15
N LEU A 134 28.00 19.49 10.79
CA LEU A 134 28.45 19.38 12.17
C LEU A 134 27.36 19.97 13.07
N LEU A 135 26.61 19.08 13.72
CA LEU A 135 25.44 19.44 14.51
C LEU A 135 25.83 19.67 15.97
N THR A 136 25.20 20.67 16.59
CA THR A 136 25.10 20.74 18.06
C THR A 136 24.15 19.65 18.57
N GLY A 137 24.11 19.46 19.90
CA GLY A 137 23.14 18.57 20.52
C GLY A 137 21.68 18.93 20.19
N GLU A 138 21.35 20.23 20.24
CA GLU A 138 20.00 20.73 19.95
C GLU A 138 19.63 20.52 18.48
N GLN A 139 20.53 20.80 17.55
CA GLN A 139 20.30 20.61 16.10
C GLN A 139 20.14 19.12 15.74
N ALA A 140 20.88 18.24 16.40
CA ALA A 140 20.74 16.79 16.18
C ALA A 140 19.36 16.27 16.66
N VAL A 141 18.84 16.81 17.76
CA VAL A 141 17.48 16.49 18.24
C VAL A 141 16.44 17.04 17.26
N GLU A 142 16.55 18.32 16.88
CA GLU A 142 15.63 18.99 15.96
C GLU A 142 15.53 18.25 14.62
N LEU A 143 16.67 17.92 14.00
CA LEU A 143 16.74 17.18 12.75
C LEU A 143 16.06 15.81 12.86
N ALA A 144 16.41 15.04 13.91
CA ALA A 144 15.90 13.69 14.09
C ALA A 144 14.39 13.67 14.34
N GLU A 145 13.89 14.59 15.18
CA GLU A 145 12.47 14.71 15.46
C GLU A 145 11.68 15.13 14.22
N ALA A 146 12.17 16.11 13.45
CA ALA A 146 11.54 16.54 12.22
C ALA A 146 11.46 15.40 11.19
N GLY A 147 12.56 14.66 10.98
CA GLY A 147 12.57 13.53 10.05
C GLY A 147 11.65 12.39 10.47
N MET A 148 11.63 12.03 11.76
CA MET A 148 10.70 11.01 12.28
C MET A 148 9.23 11.46 12.23
N ALA A 149 8.95 12.74 12.51
CA ALA A 149 7.62 13.31 12.41
C ALA A 149 7.08 13.24 10.97
N TRP A 150 7.92 13.52 9.98
CA TRP A 150 7.55 13.36 8.57
C TRP A 150 7.24 11.90 8.21
N VAL A 151 8.09 10.93 8.59
CA VAL A 151 7.80 9.50 8.35
C VAL A 151 6.47 9.11 9.00
N GLN A 152 6.22 9.58 10.22
CA GLN A 152 4.96 9.34 10.92
C GLN A 152 3.76 9.96 10.19
N ALA A 153 3.89 11.16 9.63
CA ALA A 153 2.83 11.81 8.86
C ALA A 153 2.47 11.01 7.60
N VAL A 154 3.46 10.50 6.87
CA VAL A 154 3.25 9.62 5.70
C VAL A 154 2.53 8.33 6.10
N MET A 155 2.91 7.72 7.22
CA MET A 155 2.24 6.53 7.75
C MET A 155 0.79 6.82 8.14
N GLN A 156 0.53 7.96 8.80
CA GLN A 156 -0.80 8.38 9.21
C GLN A 156 -1.71 8.65 8.01
N SER A 157 -1.23 9.28 6.94
CA SER A 157 -1.96 9.41 5.68
C SER A 157 -2.38 8.05 5.12
N SER A 158 -1.46 7.08 5.08
CA SER A 158 -1.77 5.72 4.61
C SER A 158 -2.82 5.01 5.46
N TRP A 159 -2.84 5.25 6.79
CA TRP A 159 -3.86 4.70 7.68
C TRP A 159 -5.21 5.40 7.49
N ALA A 160 -5.22 6.73 7.38
CA ALA A 160 -6.44 7.49 7.14
C ALA A 160 -7.18 7.04 5.87
N ILE A 161 -6.45 6.77 4.78
CA ILE A 161 -7.03 6.23 3.54
C ILE A 161 -7.67 4.85 3.78
N LYS A 162 -7.04 3.99 4.59
CA LYS A 162 -7.56 2.65 4.90
C LYS A 162 -8.78 2.72 5.82
N ASP A 163 -8.76 3.64 6.77
CA ASP A 163 -9.83 3.82 7.75
C ASP A 163 -11.08 4.46 7.12
N ALA A 164 -10.93 5.17 6.01
CA ALA A 164 -12.04 5.72 5.22
C ALA A 164 -12.87 4.65 4.47
N GLY A 165 -12.39 3.40 4.40
CA GLY A 165 -13.09 2.27 3.81
C GLY A 165 -12.42 1.77 2.54
N ASP A 166 -13.17 1.74 1.43
CA ASP A 166 -12.66 1.34 0.13
C ASP A 166 -11.59 2.31 -0.35
N ILE A 167 -10.46 1.76 -0.82
CA ILE A 167 -9.35 2.57 -1.29
C ILE A 167 -9.79 3.29 -2.59
N PRO A 168 -9.68 4.63 -2.64
CA PRO A 168 -9.98 5.41 -3.84
C PRO A 168 -9.07 5.00 -5.01
N GLU A 169 -9.49 5.29 -6.23
CA GLU A 169 -8.65 5.04 -7.41
C GLU A 169 -7.48 6.04 -7.49
N ASP A 170 -7.72 7.26 -7.02
CA ASP A 170 -6.86 8.42 -6.95
C ASP A 170 -6.19 8.58 -5.58
N PHE A 171 -5.95 7.46 -4.87
CA PHE A 171 -5.35 7.48 -3.53
C PHE A 171 -3.95 8.13 -3.49
N ASP A 172 -3.29 8.32 -4.64
CA ASP A 172 -1.98 8.93 -4.79
C ASP A 172 -2.03 10.45 -5.04
N ASP A 173 -3.22 11.05 -5.09
CA ASP A 173 -3.37 12.51 -5.12
C ASP A 173 -2.78 13.14 -3.84
N THR A 174 -2.04 14.21 -4.04
CA THR A 174 -1.47 15.09 -3.00
C THR A 174 -2.47 15.50 -1.91
N VAL A 175 -3.77 15.54 -2.18
CA VAL A 175 -4.80 15.84 -1.16
C VAL A 175 -4.81 14.81 -0.02
N TYR A 176 -4.38 13.58 -0.27
CA TYR A 176 -4.36 12.50 0.73
C TYR A 176 -3.05 12.42 1.52
N TRP A 177 -1.97 12.99 0.99
CA TRP A 177 -0.62 12.85 1.54
C TRP A 177 -0.15 14.17 2.11
N SER A 178 0.01 14.21 3.43
CA SER A 178 0.62 15.35 4.12
C SER A 178 2.04 15.54 3.56
N SER A 179 2.30 16.73 2.99
CA SER A 179 3.64 17.18 2.57
C SER A 179 4.43 17.72 3.74
#